data_AF-A0A1B6K583-F1
#
_entry.id   AF-A0A1B6K583-F1
#
_cell.length_a   1.000
_cell.length_b   1.000
_cell.length_c   1.000
_cell.angle_alpha   90.00
_cell.angle_beta   90.00
_cell.angle_gamma   90.00
#
_symmetry.space_group_name_H-M   'P 1'
#
loop_
_entity.id
_entity.type
_entity.pdbx_description
1 polymer ?
#
loop_
_entity_poly.entity_id
_entity_poly.type
_entity_poly.pdbx_seq_one_letter_code
_entity_poly.pdbx_strand_id
1 'polypeptide(L)'
;CINQKCKDPCPGTCGANAMCRVVSHTPQCFCVEGFTGNPFTGCTVVQSIPQEVSTPCTPSPCGANAVCREQNGAGACTCLPDYIGNPYEGCRPECTLNTDCPSNRACIRNKCQDPCPGTCGQNA
;
A
#
# COMPACT_ATOMS: atom_id res chain seq x y z
N CYS A 1 -32.59 12.01 -40.85
CA CYS A 1 -33.52 12.95 -41.55
C CYS A 1 -34.30 13.69 -40.46
N ILE A 2 -34.27 15.03 -40.47
CA ILE A 2 -35.03 15.85 -39.51
C ILE A 2 -36.04 16.65 -40.33
N ASN A 3 -37.34 16.41 -40.13
CA ASN A 3 -38.42 17.03 -40.91
C ASN A 3 -38.30 16.84 -42.43
N GLN A 4 -38.08 15.59 -42.88
CA GLN A 4 -37.93 15.25 -44.31
C GLN A 4 -36.75 15.93 -45.02
N LYS A 5 -35.82 16.55 -44.27
CA LYS A 5 -34.60 17.18 -44.80
C LYS A 5 -33.35 16.58 -44.17
N CYS A 6 -32.29 16.48 -44.97
CA CYS A 6 -30.97 16.14 -44.47
C CYS A 6 -30.43 17.34 -43.68
N LYS A 7 -30.17 17.12 -42.39
CA LYS A 7 -29.59 18.11 -41.49
C LYS A 7 -28.60 17.40 -40.57
N ASP A 8 -27.52 18.09 -40.24
CA ASP A 8 -26.53 17.62 -39.28
C ASP A 8 -27.19 17.44 -37.89
N PRO A 9 -27.13 16.24 -37.28
CA PRO A 9 -27.69 15.99 -35.96
C PRO A 9 -26.80 16.46 -34.79
N CYS A 10 -25.59 16.95 -35.05
CA CYS A 10 -24.65 17.38 -34.00
C CYS A 10 -24.97 18.71 -33.27
N PRO A 11 -25.49 19.76 -33.93
CA PRO A 11 -25.68 21.06 -33.28
C PRO A 11 -26.61 20.98 -32.06
N GLY A 12 -26.08 21.25 -30.87
CA GLY A 12 -26.83 21.27 -29.61
C GLY A 12 -27.04 19.91 -28.94
N THR A 13 -26.42 18.84 -29.43
CA THR A 13 -26.63 17.47 -28.90
C THR A 13 -25.62 17.08 -27.80
N CYS A 14 -24.40 17.60 -27.85
CA CYS A 14 -23.33 17.27 -26.90
C CYS A 14 -23.12 18.36 -25.85
N GLY A 15 -22.64 17.96 -24.68
CA GLY A 15 -22.32 18.85 -23.56
C GLY A 15 -21.00 19.59 -23.73
N ALA A 16 -20.64 20.40 -22.72
CA ALA A 16 -19.38 21.14 -22.72
C ALA A 16 -18.15 20.19 -22.73
N ASN A 17 -17.07 20.58 -23.40
CA ASN A 17 -15.85 19.79 -23.56
C ASN A 17 -16.05 18.39 -24.18
N ALA A 18 -17.10 18.23 -24.99
CA ALA A 18 -17.35 17.02 -25.78
C ALA A 18 -17.33 17.34 -27.28
N MET A 19 -16.85 16.39 -28.08
CA MET A 19 -16.93 16.40 -29.54
C MET A 19 -18.11 15.55 -30.02
N CYS A 20 -18.76 15.99 -31.10
CA CYS A 20 -19.80 15.21 -31.76
C CYS A 20 -19.24 14.50 -32.99
N ARG A 21 -19.57 13.21 -33.15
CA ARG A 21 -19.30 12.44 -34.37
C ARG A 21 -20.57 11.74 -34.83
N VAL A 22 -20.93 11.90 -36.09
CA VAL A 22 -22.08 11.22 -36.69
C VAL A 22 -21.68 9.82 -37.10
N VAL A 23 -22.33 8.81 -36.52
CA VAL A 23 -22.13 7.40 -36.86
C VAL A 23 -23.49 6.81 -37.23
N SER A 24 -23.61 6.26 -38.44
CA SER A 24 -24.86 5.66 -38.93
C SER A 24 -26.09 6.57 -38.78
N HIS A 25 -25.96 7.84 -39.20
CA HIS A 25 -26.99 8.88 -39.05
C HIS A 25 -27.41 9.23 -37.62
N THR A 26 -26.65 8.81 -36.61
CA THR A 26 -26.89 9.15 -35.20
C THR A 26 -25.74 9.98 -34.64
N PRO A 27 -26.04 11.04 -33.85
CA PRO A 27 -25.00 11.83 -33.19
C PRO A 27 -24.45 11.04 -31.99
N GLN A 28 -23.15 10.78 -31.98
CA GLN A 28 -22.44 10.25 -30.82
C GLN A 28 -21.55 11.33 -30.23
N CYS A 29 -21.62 11.51 -28.91
CA CYS A 29 -20.82 12.47 -28.18
C CYS A 29 -19.65 11.75 -27.48
N PHE A 30 -18.45 12.32 -27.57
CA PHE A 30 -17.24 11.82 -26.93
C PHE A 30 -16.55 12.96 -26.19
N CYS A 31 -15.98 12.72 -25.00
CA CYS A 31 -15.15 13.73 -24.35
C CYS A 31 -13.91 14.01 -25.19
N VAL A 32 -13.49 15.26 -25.25
CA VAL A 32 -12.21 15.62 -25.90
C VAL A 32 -11.03 15.01 -25.13
N GLU A 33 -9.90 14.85 -25.81
CA GLU A 33 -8.71 14.24 -25.20
C GLU A 33 -8.30 15.00 -23.92
N GLY A 34 -8.03 14.26 -22.85
CA GLY A 34 -7.75 14.83 -21.52
C GLY A 34 -8.99 15.20 -20.69
N PHE A 35 -10.21 14.91 -21.17
CA PHE A 35 -11.45 15.08 -20.41
C PHE A 35 -12.18 13.73 -20.22
N THR A 36 -12.93 13.61 -19.13
CA THR A 36 -13.72 12.44 -18.74
C THR A 36 -15.08 12.87 -18.21
N GLY A 37 -16.00 11.92 -18.04
CA GLY A 37 -17.37 12.18 -17.57
C GLY A 37 -18.43 11.81 -18.62
N ASN A 38 -19.57 12.51 -18.58
CA ASN A 38 -20.69 12.24 -19.47
C ASN A 38 -20.68 13.22 -20.66
N PRO A 39 -20.45 12.75 -21.90
CA PRO A 39 -20.36 13.60 -23.08
C PRO A 39 -21.65 14.35 -23.47
N PHE A 40 -22.81 13.91 -22.98
CA PHE A 40 -24.10 14.55 -23.27
C PHE A 40 -24.39 15.71 -22.31
N THR A 41 -23.91 15.64 -21.06
CA THR A 41 -24.12 16.70 -20.06
C THR A 41 -22.92 17.62 -19.93
N GLY A 42 -21.71 17.09 -20.08
CA GLY A 42 -20.46 17.83 -20.00
C GLY A 42 -19.32 16.97 -19.46
N CYS A 43 -18.13 17.18 -20.01
CA CYS A 43 -16.90 16.51 -19.58
C CYS A 43 -16.05 17.45 -18.71
N THR A 44 -15.33 16.85 -17.77
CA THR A 44 -14.40 17.51 -16.85
C THR A 44 -12.98 17.05 -17.12
N VAL A 45 -11.99 17.87 -16.78
CA VAL A 45 -10.57 17.51 -16.95
C VAL A 45 -10.27 16.20 -16.22
N VAL A 46 -9.55 15.29 -16.87
CA VAL A 46 -9.00 14.10 -16.25
C VAL A 46 -8.00 14.56 -15.19
N GLN A 47 -8.40 14.48 -13.92
CA GLN A 47 -7.46 14.63 -12.83
C GLN A 47 -6.59 13.39 -12.83
N SER A 48 -5.31 13.55 -13.19
CA SER A 48 -4.31 12.54 -12.91
C SER A 48 -4.20 12.45 -11.40
N ILE A 49 -4.89 11.47 -10.81
CA ILE A 49 -4.63 11.06 -9.44
C ILE A 49 -3.12 10.78 -9.38
N PRO A 50 -2.35 11.44 -8.50
CA PRO A 50 -0.98 11.05 -8.27
C PRO A 50 -1.02 9.57 -7.94
N GLN A 51 -0.44 8.74 -8.81
CA GLN A 51 -0.33 7.32 -8.56
C GLN A 51 0.51 7.22 -7.29
N GLU A 52 -0.13 6.85 -6.18
CA GLU A 52 0.57 6.72 -4.91
C GLU A 52 1.72 5.74 -5.13
N VAL A 53 2.94 6.25 -5.02
CA VAL A 53 4.15 5.46 -5.19
C VAL A 53 4.22 4.56 -3.96
N SER A 54 3.57 3.40 -4.02
CA SER A 54 3.69 2.38 -2.99
C SER A 54 5.15 1.93 -2.97
N THR A 55 5.88 2.37 -1.95
CA THR A 55 7.22 1.87 -1.69
C THR A 55 7.12 0.44 -1.15
N PRO A 56 8.16 -0.40 -1.30
CA PRO A 56 8.12 -1.80 -0.87
C PRO A 56 7.85 -2.00 0.64
N CYS A 57 8.02 -0.95 1.45
CA CYS A 57 7.79 -0.95 2.89
C CYS A 57 6.53 -0.20 3.32
N THR A 58 5.70 0.30 2.38
CA THR A 58 4.49 1.07 2.68
C THR A 58 3.29 0.54 1.88
N PRO A 59 2.36 -0.19 2.50
CA PRO A 59 2.38 -0.66 3.90
C PRO A 59 3.47 -1.72 4.15
N SER A 60 3.91 -1.86 5.40
CA SER A 60 5.02 -2.77 5.72
C SER A 60 4.61 -4.24 5.50
N PRO A 61 5.37 -5.03 4.72
CA PRO A 61 5.11 -6.45 4.51
C PRO A 61 5.64 -7.33 5.67
N CYS A 62 6.23 -6.74 6.70
CA CYS A 62 6.90 -7.48 7.78
C CYS A 62 5.98 -7.80 8.94
N GLY A 63 6.25 -8.91 9.63
CA GLY A 63 5.54 -9.33 10.82
C GLY A 63 5.84 -8.47 12.05
N ALA A 64 5.17 -8.78 13.17
CA ALA A 64 5.39 -8.06 14.42
C ALA A 64 6.86 -8.12 14.88
N ASN A 65 7.36 -7.03 15.48
CA ASN A 65 8.75 -6.89 15.94
C ASN A 65 9.82 -7.07 14.83
N ALA A 66 9.46 -6.85 13.57
CA ALA A 66 10.37 -6.78 12.43
C ALA A 66 10.38 -5.37 11.82
N VAL A 67 11.52 -4.99 11.25
CA VAL A 67 11.71 -3.75 10.50
C VAL A 67 11.84 -4.05 9.01
N CYS A 68 11.12 -3.28 8.19
CA CYS A 68 11.28 -3.31 6.74
C CYS A 68 12.42 -2.38 6.31
N ARG A 69 13.35 -2.89 5.52
CA ARG A 69 14.41 -2.11 4.86
C ARG A 69 14.32 -2.32 3.36
N GLU A 70 14.35 -1.24 2.61
CA GLU A 70 14.41 -1.32 1.16
C GLU A 70 15.81 -1.71 0.71
N GLN A 71 15.93 -2.80 -0.03
CA GLN A 71 17.17 -3.27 -0.65
C GLN A 71 16.91 -3.63 -2.12
N ASN A 72 17.60 -2.95 -3.04
CA ASN A 72 17.46 -3.16 -4.48
C ASN A 72 16.01 -3.04 -5.01
N GLY A 73 15.21 -2.13 -4.46
CA GLY A 73 13.80 -1.93 -4.84
C GLY A 73 12.84 -3.00 -4.33
N ALA A 74 13.29 -3.88 -3.42
CA ALA A 74 12.46 -4.83 -2.69
C ALA A 74 12.48 -4.57 -1.19
N GLY A 75 11.37 -4.87 -0.50
CA GLY A 75 11.27 -4.80 0.95
C GLY A 75 11.88 -6.04 1.59
N ALA A 76 13.00 -5.87 2.30
CA ALA A 76 13.62 -6.92 3.10
C ALA A 76 13.19 -6.76 4.56
N CYS A 77 12.68 -7.84 5.16
CA CYS A 77 12.27 -7.84 6.56
C CYS A 77 13.40 -8.37 7.44
N THR A 78 13.66 -7.70 8.57
CA THR A 78 14.66 -8.14 9.56
C THR A 78 14.09 -7.99 10.96
N CYS A 79 14.34 -8.95 11.85
CA CYS A 79 13.92 -8.81 13.25
C CYS A 79 14.61 -7.63 13.92
N LEU A 80 13.91 -7.02 14.89
CA LEU A 80 14.55 -6.07 15.81
C LEU A 80 15.70 -6.74 16.59
N PRO A 81 16.66 -5.96 17.10
CA PRO A 81 17.74 -6.50 17.94
C PRO A 81 17.19 -7.35 19.10
N ASP A 82 17.82 -8.50 19.35
CA ASP A 82 17.45 -9.47 20.39
C ASP A 82 16.09 -10.20 20.18
N TYR A 83 15.43 -9.99 19.03
CA TYR A 83 14.28 -10.81 18.63
C TYR A 83 14.70 -11.89 17.64
N ILE A 84 14.10 -13.06 17.76
CA ILE A 84 14.36 -14.25 16.94
C ILE A 84 13.09 -14.74 16.25
N GLY A 85 13.23 -15.45 15.14
CA GLY A 85 12.11 -16.01 14.39
C GLY A 85 12.10 -15.59 12.92
N ASN A 86 10.93 -15.65 12.30
CA ASN A 86 10.74 -15.31 10.90
C ASN A 86 10.27 -13.84 10.78
N PRO A 87 11.08 -12.92 10.20
CA PRO A 87 10.69 -11.51 10.07
C PRO A 87 9.42 -11.25 9.25
N TYR A 88 9.00 -12.18 8.40
CA TYR A 88 7.78 -12.06 7.60
C TYR A 88 6.52 -12.48 8.35
N GLU A 89 6.64 -13.38 9.32
CA GLU A 89 5.50 -13.85 10.15
C GLU A 89 5.43 -13.10 11.49
N GLY A 90 6.59 -12.84 12.08
CA GLY A 90 6.73 -12.16 13.36
C GLY A 90 7.96 -12.65 14.12
N CYS A 91 8.63 -11.73 14.77
CA CYS A 91 9.76 -12.02 15.64
C CYS A 91 9.30 -12.04 17.10
N ARG A 92 9.85 -12.97 17.87
CA ARG A 92 9.58 -13.14 19.29
C ARG A 92 10.86 -12.90 20.11
N PRO A 93 10.73 -12.42 21.36
CA PRO A 93 11.87 -12.32 22.24
C PRO A 93 12.44 -13.70 22.61
N GLU A 94 13.69 -13.75 23.10
CA GLU A 94 14.29 -14.98 23.61
C GLU A 94 13.56 -15.49 24.87
N CYS A 95 13.15 -14.56 25.74
CA CYS A 95 12.38 -14.85 26.94
C CYS A 95 11.35 -13.75 27.23
N THR A 96 10.31 -14.11 27.98
CA THR A 96 9.34 -13.15 28.54
C THR A 96 9.29 -13.24 30.07
N LEU A 97 9.61 -14.40 30.61
CA LEU A 97 9.63 -14.71 32.03
C LEU A 97 10.99 -15.29 32.42
N ASN A 98 11.38 -15.12 33.69
CA ASN A 98 12.62 -15.72 34.20
C ASN A 98 12.61 -17.25 34.11
N THR A 99 11.44 -17.87 34.17
CA THR A 99 11.24 -19.32 34.02
C THR A 99 11.49 -19.83 32.61
N ASP A 100 11.49 -18.94 31.60
CA ASP A 100 11.85 -19.30 30.22
C ASP A 100 13.36 -19.48 30.06
N CYS A 101 14.13 -18.96 31.02
CA CYS A 101 15.58 -19.06 31.05
C CYS A 101 16.06 -20.27 31.87
N PRO A 102 17.25 -20.80 31.58
CA PRO A 102 17.89 -21.82 32.43
C PRO A 102 18.04 -21.34 33.87
N SER A 103 18.11 -22.26 34.85
CA SER A 103 18.12 -21.95 36.29
C SER A 103 19.23 -20.98 36.76
N ASN A 104 20.26 -20.76 35.96
CA ASN A 104 21.36 -19.82 36.24
C ASN A 104 21.24 -18.48 35.49
N ARG A 105 20.10 -18.22 34.83
CA ARG A 105 19.84 -17.01 34.06
C ARG A 105 18.46 -16.45 34.41
N ALA A 106 18.30 -15.14 34.23
CA ALA A 106 17.04 -14.44 34.36
C ALA A 106 16.70 -13.73 33.05
N CYS A 107 15.42 -13.45 32.84
CA CYS A 107 14.97 -12.71 31.69
C CYS A 107 15.17 -11.22 31.92
N ILE A 108 16.21 -10.66 31.30
CA ILE A 108 16.59 -9.25 31.42
C ILE A 108 16.53 -8.64 30.03
N ARG A 109 15.61 -7.69 29.84
CA ARG A 109 15.36 -7.04 28.54
C ARG A 109 15.11 -8.06 27.42
N ASN A 110 14.17 -8.98 27.66
CA ASN A 110 13.75 -9.98 26.67
C ASN A 110 14.85 -10.99 26.25
N LYS A 111 15.92 -11.08 27.05
CA LYS A 111 17.10 -11.92 26.81
C LYS A 111 17.50 -12.68 28.07
N CYS A 112 17.90 -13.94 27.95
CA CYS A 112 18.37 -14.71 29.09
C CYS A 112 19.82 -14.34 29.44
N GLN A 113 19.98 -13.56 30.50
CA GLN A 113 21.28 -13.07 30.98
C GLN A 113 21.55 -13.52 32.41
N ASP A 114 22.82 -13.55 32.81
CA ASP A 114 23.20 -13.81 34.20
C ASP A 114 22.70 -12.64 35.07
N PRO A 115 21.80 -12.89 36.03
CA PRO A 115 21.30 -11.82 36.90
C PRO A 115 22.39 -11.27 37.82
N CYS A 116 23.42 -12.05 38.12
CA CYS A 116 24.47 -11.68 39.07
C CYS A 116 25.85 -12.17 38.60
N PRO A 117 26.45 -11.50 37.59
CA PRO A 117 27.75 -11.90 37.06
C PRO A 117 28.82 -11.83 38.16
N GLY A 118 29.32 -13.00 38.57
CA GLY A 118 30.41 -13.13 39.53
C GLY A 118 30.01 -13.33 41.00
N THR A 119 28.72 -13.53 41.31
CA THR A 119 28.29 -13.78 42.70
C THR A 119 27.53 -15.10 42.88
N CYS A 120 27.78 -16.12 42.05
CA CYS A 120 27.18 -17.42 42.30
C CYS A 120 27.57 -17.88 43.71
N GLY A 121 26.56 -18.08 44.58
CA GLY A 121 26.77 -18.45 45.96
C GLY A 121 27.54 -19.77 46.00
N GLN A 122 28.76 -19.73 46.53
CA GLN A 122 29.44 -20.96 46.91
C GLN A 122 28.60 -21.61 48.01
N ASN A 123 28.07 -22.82 47.72
CA ASN A 123 27.30 -23.70 48.61
C ASN A 123 25.79 -23.40 48.71
N ALA A 124 25.02 -24.01 47.80
CA ALA A 124 23.71 -24.55 48.11
C ALA A 124 23.79 -26.07 48.04
#